data_AF-A0A8T2PGY6-F1
#
_entry.id   AF-A0A8T2PGY6-F1
#
_cell.length_a   1.000
_cell.length_b   1.000
_cell.length_c   1.000
_cell.angle_alpha   90.00
_cell.angle_beta   90.00
_cell.angle_gamma   90.00
#
_symmetry.space_group_name_H-M   'P 1'
#
loop_
_entity.id
_entity.type
_entity.pdbx_description
1 polymer ?
#
loop_
_entity_poly.entity_id
_entity_poly.type
_entity_poly.pdbx_seq_one_letter_code
_entity_poly.pdbx_strand_id
1 'polypeptide(L)'
;MVALCIGLIFIVLVGTTAFSTWWLSYWLHQGSGGNSSNCSSNISENPDLHFYQLIYGLTILAMILLGAIKGYSFTKVILHASSNLHNSMFKRILYSPMSFFDTTPTGRIMNRFSKDQDETESRLLFSTDYMLQYGLLMVYTIISISVVFPMILIAVAVLGLICAAVLYIFQGSIRRLKRL
;
A
#
# COMPACT_ATOMS: atom_id res chain seq x y z
N MET A 1 6.85 12.23 14.07
CA MET A 1 7.87 12.38 13.01
C MET A 1 8.01 11.13 12.15
N VAL A 2 8.39 9.96 12.71
CA VAL A 2 8.64 8.73 11.91
C VAL A 2 7.44 8.29 11.04
N ALA A 3 6.22 8.31 11.59
CA ALA A 3 5.00 7.99 10.84
C ALA A 3 4.75 8.93 9.64
N LEU A 4 5.10 10.22 9.78
CA LEU A 4 4.96 11.20 8.71
C LEU A 4 5.96 10.91 7.58
N CYS A 5 7.21 10.60 7.93
CA CYS A 5 8.21 10.18 6.95
C CYS A 5 7.78 8.93 6.17
N ILE A 6 7.18 7.95 6.84
CA ILE A 6 6.66 6.74 6.18
C ILE A 6 5.50 7.08 5.26
N GLY A 7 4.54 7.89 5.72
CA GLY A 7 3.44 8.37 4.87
C GLY A 7 3.94 9.08 3.62
N LEU A 8 4.97 9.93 3.75
CA LEU A 8 5.62 10.58 2.62
C LEU A 8 6.26 9.57 1.66
N ILE A 9 6.98 8.57 2.17
CA ILE A 9 7.57 7.50 1.32
C ILE A 9 6.49 6.78 0.52
N PHE A 10 5.35 6.46 1.13
CA PHE A 10 4.22 5.85 0.42
C PHE A 10 3.65 6.76 -0.67
N ILE A 11 3.46 8.05 -0.37
CA ILE A 11 2.99 9.03 -1.35
C ILE A 11 3.97 9.17 -2.52
N VAL A 12 5.27 9.29 -2.25
CA VAL A 12 6.30 9.40 -3.29
C VAL A 12 6.32 8.14 -4.15
N LEU A 13 6.27 6.95 -3.54
CA LEU A 13 6.27 5.68 -4.28
C LEU A 13 5.05 5.56 -5.20
N VAL A 14 3.85 5.85 -4.69
CA VAL A 14 2.62 5.85 -5.51
C VAL A 14 2.70 6.91 -6.61
N GLY A 15 3.22 8.10 -6.30
CA GLY A 15 3.47 9.17 -7.27
C GLY A 15 4.43 8.75 -8.39
N THR A 16 5.51 8.02 -8.07
CA THR A 16 6.44 7.50 -9.08
C THR A 16 5.77 6.43 -9.96
N THR A 17 4.93 5.55 -9.40
CA THR A 17 4.18 4.57 -10.21
C THR A 17 3.20 5.25 -11.15
N ALA A 18 2.47 6.26 -10.66
CA ALA A 18 1.59 7.11 -11.43
C ALA A 18 2.34 7.80 -12.58
N PHE A 19 3.45 8.45 -12.26
CA PHE A 19 4.29 9.13 -13.24
C PHE A 19 4.81 8.16 -14.31
N SER A 20 5.25 6.97 -13.93
CA SER A 20 5.73 5.94 -14.86
C SER A 20 4.65 5.52 -15.85
N THR A 21 3.41 5.29 -15.39
CA THR A 21 2.28 4.94 -16.27
C THR A 21 1.89 6.07 -17.21
N TRP A 22 1.85 7.31 -16.71
CA TRP A 22 1.54 8.48 -17.51
C TRP A 22 2.62 8.74 -18.56
N TRP A 23 3.89 8.65 -18.18
CA TRP A 23 5.04 8.81 -19.08
C TRP A 23 5.03 7.77 -20.19
N LEU A 24 4.73 6.51 -19.86
CA LEU A 24 4.60 5.45 -20.86
C LEU A 24 3.48 5.77 -21.86
N SER A 25 2.33 6.25 -21.39
CA SER A 25 1.24 6.69 -22.27
C SER A 25 1.65 7.85 -23.17
N TYR A 26 2.41 8.81 -22.66
CA TYR A 26 2.93 9.93 -23.44
C TYR A 26 3.93 9.46 -24.52
N TRP A 27 4.87 8.60 -24.14
CA TRP A 27 5.84 8.04 -25.09
C TRP A 27 5.15 7.25 -26.21
N LEU A 28 4.14 6.44 -25.88
CA LEU A 28 3.34 5.70 -26.86
C LEU A 28 2.57 6.62 -27.80
N HIS A 29 2.11 7.79 -27.34
CA HIS A 29 1.39 8.76 -28.17
C HIS A 29 2.30 9.43 -29.22
N GLN A 30 3.59 9.59 -28.92
CA GLN A 30 4.55 10.22 -29.83
C GLN A 30 4.89 9.35 -31.06
N GLY A 31 4.59 8.04 -31.02
CA GLY A 31 4.63 7.17 -32.21
C GLY A 31 6.02 7.04 -32.85
N SER A 32 6.13 7.33 -34.16
CA SER A 32 7.36 7.35 -34.98
C SER A 32 7.78 8.78 -35.38
N GLY A 33 7.11 9.82 -34.85
CA GLY A 33 7.48 11.23 -35.10
C GLY A 33 7.27 11.74 -36.54
N GLY A 34 6.81 10.91 -37.48
CA GLY A 34 6.56 11.27 -38.88
C GLY A 34 5.15 11.80 -39.13
N ASN A 35 5.04 13.01 -39.69
CA ASN A 35 3.78 13.65 -40.10
C ASN A 35 3.20 13.08 -41.42
N SER A 36 3.71 11.96 -41.92
CA SER A 36 3.47 11.44 -43.26
C SER A 36 2.70 10.12 -43.24
N SER A 37 1.69 10.03 -44.10
CA SER A 37 0.69 8.96 -44.29
C SER A 37 1.21 7.56 -44.65
N ASN A 38 2.51 7.29 -44.49
CA ASN A 38 3.07 5.94 -44.53
C ASN A 38 3.38 5.52 -43.10
N CYS A 39 2.44 4.81 -42.49
CA CYS A 39 2.59 4.25 -41.15
C CYS A 39 3.61 3.09 -41.16
N SER A 40 4.91 3.39 -41.09
CA SER A 40 5.84 2.45 -40.46
C SER A 40 5.56 2.50 -38.95
N SER A 41 4.86 1.49 -38.45
CA SER A 41 4.48 1.33 -37.04
C SER A 41 5.66 0.93 -36.14
N ASN A 42 6.88 1.34 -36.49
CA ASN A 42 8.09 1.03 -35.74
C ASN A 42 8.47 2.24 -34.90
N ILE A 43 8.12 2.18 -33.62
CA ILE A 43 8.51 3.15 -32.58
C ILE A 43 10.04 3.33 -32.56
N SER A 44 10.77 2.28 -32.94
CA SER A 44 12.23 2.18 -33.09
C SER A 44 12.86 3.19 -34.07
N GLU A 45 12.10 3.76 -35.00
CA GLU A 45 12.62 4.68 -36.04
C GLU A 45 12.73 6.13 -35.55
N ASN A 46 12.29 6.44 -34.33
CA ASN A 46 12.42 7.77 -33.75
C ASN A 46 13.88 8.12 -33.39
N PRO A 47 14.41 9.26 -33.84
CA PRO A 47 15.75 9.71 -33.46
C PRO A 47 15.89 10.01 -31.97
N ASP A 48 14.80 10.41 -31.30
CA ASP A 48 14.78 10.74 -29.87
C ASP A 48 14.43 9.54 -28.95
N LEU A 49 14.36 8.32 -29.48
CA LEU A 49 13.94 7.14 -28.72
C LEU A 49 14.81 6.88 -27.49
N HIS A 50 16.13 7.11 -27.61
CA HIS A 50 17.06 6.97 -26.50
C HIS A 50 16.73 7.90 -25.32
N PHE A 51 16.23 9.10 -25.58
CA PHE A 51 15.84 10.05 -24.54
C PHE A 51 14.61 9.56 -23.76
N TYR A 52 13.57 9.12 -24.46
CA TYR A 52 12.34 8.58 -23.85
C TYR A 52 12.63 7.31 -23.02
N GLN A 53 13.45 6.41 -23.57
CA GLN A 53 13.85 5.18 -22.91
C GLN A 53 14.68 5.43 -21.66
N LEU A 54 15.60 6.42 -21.69
CA LEU A 54 16.44 6.76 -20.54
C LEU A 54 15.61 7.30 -19.38
N ILE A 55 14.67 8.22 -19.65
CA ILE A 55 13.77 8.76 -18.62
C ILE A 55 12.94 7.63 -18.00
N TYR A 56 12.34 6.77 -18.81
CA TYR A 56 11.55 5.65 -18.29
C TYR A 56 12.42 4.68 -17.48
N GLY A 57 13.61 4.34 -17.96
CA GLY A 57 14.58 3.51 -17.24
C GLY A 57 14.97 4.09 -15.88
N LEU A 58 15.21 5.41 -15.82
CA LEU A 58 15.54 6.11 -14.57
C LEU A 58 14.35 6.12 -13.59
N THR A 59 13.11 6.23 -14.09
CA THR A 59 11.91 6.13 -13.23
C THR A 59 11.74 4.74 -12.63
N ILE A 60 12.01 3.67 -13.39
CA ILE A 60 11.97 2.30 -12.88
C ILE A 60 13.06 2.10 -11.82
N LEU A 61 14.27 2.59 -12.07
CA LEU A 61 15.36 2.52 -11.09
C LEU A 61 14.99 3.24 -9.80
N ALA A 62 14.43 4.45 -9.89
CA ALA A 62 13.95 5.20 -8.73
C ALA A 62 12.83 4.44 -7.99
N MET A 63 11.90 3.80 -8.70
CA MET A 63 10.84 3.00 -8.11
C MET A 63 11.38 1.80 -7.33
N ILE A 64 12.39 1.10 -7.86
CA ILE A 64 13.05 -0.03 -7.17
C ILE A 64 13.72 0.46 -5.88
N LEU A 65 14.47 1.57 -5.95
CA LEU A 65 15.15 2.15 -4.80
C LEU A 65 14.16 2.59 -3.72
N LEU A 66 13.09 3.31 -4.10
CA LEU A 66 12.03 3.73 -3.18
C LEU A 66 11.28 2.53 -2.57
N GLY A 67 11.05 1.48 -3.36
CA GLY A 67 10.45 0.23 -2.89
C GLY A 67 11.32 -0.46 -1.83
N ALA A 68 12.64 -0.51 -2.04
CA ALA A 68 13.58 -1.05 -1.05
C ALA A 68 13.60 -0.21 0.24
N ILE A 69 13.64 1.12 0.12
CA ILE A 69 13.61 2.04 1.27
C ILE A 69 12.29 1.89 2.05
N LYS A 70 11.15 1.77 1.36
CA LYS A 70 9.86 1.48 1.96
C LYS A 70 9.91 0.18 2.74
N GLY A 71 10.35 -0.91 2.11
CA GLY A 71 10.43 -2.23 2.74
C GLY A 71 11.30 -2.23 4.00
N TYR A 72 12.49 -1.62 3.93
CA TYR A 72 13.38 -1.48 5.07
C TYR A 72 12.75 -0.67 6.22
N SER A 73 12.15 0.47 5.88
CA SER A 73 11.49 1.34 6.87
C SER A 73 10.32 0.64 7.54
N PHE A 74 9.52 -0.10 6.78
CA PHE A 74 8.37 -0.84 7.29
C PHE A 74 8.85 -1.92 8.27
N THR A 75 9.79 -2.78 7.87
CA THR A 75 10.39 -3.82 8.75
C THR A 75 10.89 -3.24 10.07
N LYS A 76 11.58 -2.09 10.03
CA LYS A 76 12.09 -1.43 11.25
C LYS A 76 10.97 -1.00 12.20
N VAL A 77 9.89 -0.44 11.68
CA VAL A 77 8.72 0.00 12.48
C VAL A 77 8.05 -1.19 13.13
N ILE A 78 7.93 -2.29 12.40
CA ILE A 78 7.28 -3.50 12.88
C ILE A 78 8.08 -4.12 13.99
N LEU A 79 9.38 -4.27 13.81
CA LEU A 79 10.27 -4.80 14.83
C LEU A 79 10.20 -3.96 16.12
N HIS A 80 10.13 -2.63 15.96
CA HIS A 80 9.99 -1.74 17.10
C HIS A 80 8.62 -1.89 17.78
N ALA A 81 7.54 -1.99 17.01
CA ALA A 81 6.19 -2.21 17.53
C ALA A 81 6.08 -3.57 18.25
N SER A 82 6.67 -4.62 17.67
CA SER A 82 6.70 -5.96 18.23
C SER A 82 7.46 -6.04 19.54
N SER A 83 8.65 -5.43 19.59
CA SER A 83 9.43 -5.34 20.83
C SER A 83 8.67 -4.58 21.93
N ASN A 84 8.00 -3.48 21.57
CA ASN A 84 7.22 -2.70 22.53
C ASN A 84 6.00 -3.48 23.05
N LEU A 85 5.28 -4.18 22.17
CA LEU A 85 4.14 -5.01 22.57
C LEU A 85 4.59 -6.19 23.44
N HIS A 86 5.68 -6.85 23.05
CA HIS A 86 6.31 -7.91 23.83
C HIS A 86 6.68 -7.44 25.23
N ASN A 87 7.38 -6.32 25.35
CA ASN A 87 7.78 -5.77 26.66
C ASN A 87 6.57 -5.40 27.53
N SER A 88 5.52 -4.83 26.94
CA SER A 88 4.29 -4.48 27.65
C SER A 88 3.57 -5.73 28.18
N MET A 89 3.46 -6.76 27.35
CA MET A 89 2.82 -8.04 27.72
C MET A 89 3.64 -8.80 28.75
N PHE A 90 4.96 -8.87 28.57
CA PHE A 90 5.89 -9.47 29.51
C PHE A 90 5.81 -8.79 30.89
N LYS A 91 5.80 -7.45 30.93
CA LYS A 91 5.63 -6.70 32.17
C LYS A 91 4.31 -7.06 32.86
N ARG A 92 3.20 -7.15 32.13
CA ARG A 92 1.88 -7.53 32.69
C ARG A 92 1.88 -8.95 33.25
N ILE A 93 2.55 -9.88 32.59
CA ILE A 93 2.68 -11.26 33.07
C ILE A 93 3.44 -11.28 34.40
N LEU A 94 4.55 -10.53 34.53
CA LEU A 94 5.32 -10.47 35.78
C LEU A 94 4.53 -9.93 36.99
N TYR A 95 3.55 -9.05 36.76
CA TYR A 95 2.67 -8.52 37.82
C TYR A 95 1.43 -9.40 38.10
N SER A 96 1.32 -10.57 37.45
CA SER A 96 0.22 -11.51 37.65
C SER A 96 0.31 -12.23 39.01
N PRO A 97 -0.82 -12.52 39.69
CA PRO A 97 -0.81 -13.31 40.92
C PRO A 97 -0.26 -14.72 40.70
N MET A 98 0.37 -15.30 41.73
CA MET A 98 1.00 -16.63 41.68
C MET A 98 0.01 -17.74 41.26
N SER A 99 -1.25 -17.64 41.69
CA SER A 99 -2.32 -18.58 41.33
C SER A 99 -2.53 -18.75 39.81
N PHE A 100 -2.23 -17.72 39.01
CA PHE A 100 -2.30 -17.83 37.55
C PHE A 100 -1.21 -18.75 36.97
N PHE A 101 -0.03 -18.75 37.59
CA PHE A 101 1.11 -19.58 37.20
C PHE A 101 0.96 -21.03 37.67
N ASP A 102 0.27 -21.26 38.78
CA ASP A 102 -0.03 -22.62 39.26
C ASP A 102 -1.03 -23.34 38.35
N THR A 103 -1.95 -22.60 37.73
CA THR A 103 -3.00 -23.16 36.86
C THR A 103 -2.54 -23.32 35.40
N THR A 104 -1.52 -22.55 34.98
CA THR A 104 -1.08 -22.51 33.58
C THR A 104 0.44 -22.59 33.49
N PRO A 105 1.02 -23.67 32.91
CA PRO A 105 2.47 -23.80 32.82
C PRO A 105 3.05 -22.69 31.94
N THR A 106 4.16 -22.09 32.40
CA THR A 106 4.84 -20.96 31.75
C THR A 106 5.16 -21.21 30.27
N GLY A 107 5.51 -22.46 29.91
CA GLY A 107 5.77 -22.85 28.52
C GLY A 107 4.55 -22.71 27.59
N ARG A 108 3.33 -22.95 28.10
CA ARG A 108 2.10 -22.79 27.32
C ARG A 108 1.74 -21.33 27.10
N ILE A 109 2.01 -20.49 28.11
CA ILE A 109 1.83 -19.03 28.02
C ILE A 109 2.77 -18.45 26.96
N MET A 110 4.06 -18.82 26.99
CA MET A 110 5.05 -18.40 26.01
C MET A 110 4.70 -18.84 24.58
N ASN A 111 4.35 -20.12 24.41
CA ASN A 111 4.03 -20.65 23.08
C ASN A 111 2.79 -19.97 22.47
N ARG A 112 1.76 -19.72 23.29
CA ARG A 112 0.56 -19.01 22.83
C ARG A 112 0.85 -17.54 22.54
N PHE A 113 1.59 -16.87 23.44
CA PHE A 113 1.96 -15.48 23.26
C PHE A 113 2.75 -15.26 21.96
N SER A 114 3.81 -16.05 21.74
CA SER A 114 4.64 -15.91 20.53
C SER A 114 3.85 -16.20 19.26
N LYS A 115 2.97 -17.22 19.28
CA LYS A 115 2.14 -17.57 18.13
C LYS A 115 1.08 -16.51 17.82
N ASP A 116 0.35 -16.04 18.84
CA ASP A 116 -0.69 -15.03 18.67
C ASP A 116 -0.08 -13.69 18.24
N GLN A 117 1.13 -13.38 18.74
CA GLN A 117 1.90 -12.21 18.36
C GLN A 117 2.29 -12.24 16.88
N ASP A 118 2.93 -13.32 16.43
CA ASP A 118 3.38 -13.45 15.03
C ASP A 118 2.21 -13.45 14.03
N GLU A 119 1.12 -14.16 14.35
CA GLU A 119 -0.10 -14.17 13.52
C GLU A 119 -0.76 -12.80 13.42
N THR A 120 -0.87 -12.09 14.56
CA THR A 120 -1.51 -10.76 14.57
C THR A 120 -0.64 -9.74 13.84
N GLU A 121 0.68 -9.78 14.05
CA GLU A 121 1.61 -8.86 13.42
C GLU A 121 1.69 -9.07 11.92
N SER A 122 1.93 -10.30 11.46
CA SER A 122 1.99 -10.59 10.02
C SER A 122 0.72 -10.15 9.27
N ARG A 123 -0.45 -10.44 9.83
CA ARG A 123 -1.75 -10.05 9.25
C ARG A 123 -1.96 -8.54 9.27
N LEU A 124 -1.66 -7.87 10.38
CA LEU A 124 -1.85 -6.43 10.52
C LEU A 124 -0.92 -5.66 9.59
N LEU A 125 0.33 -6.13 9.43
CA LEU A 125 1.30 -5.58 8.50
C LEU A 125 0.81 -5.63 7.07
N PHE A 126 0.48 -6.84 6.62
CA PHE A 126 0.05 -7.10 5.26
C PHE A 126 -1.19 -6.25 4.98
N SER A 127 -2.21 -6.32 5.84
CA SER A 127 -3.43 -5.54 5.69
C SER A 127 -3.18 -4.03 5.66
N THR A 128 -2.29 -3.50 6.50
CA THR A 128 -1.97 -2.07 6.54
C THR A 128 -1.24 -1.62 5.29
N ASP A 129 -0.29 -2.43 4.81
CA ASP A 129 0.48 -2.14 3.61
C ASP A 129 -0.43 -2.06 2.37
N TYR A 130 -1.29 -3.06 2.16
CA TYR A 130 -2.24 -3.05 1.05
C TYR A 130 -3.27 -1.95 1.15
N MET A 131 -3.81 -1.70 2.35
CA MET A 131 -4.81 -0.65 2.54
C MET A 131 -4.23 0.73 2.20
N LEU A 132 -3.00 1.02 2.61
CA LEU A 132 -2.33 2.28 2.26
C LEU A 132 -2.01 2.34 0.76
N GLN A 133 -1.46 1.27 0.19
CA GLN A 133 -1.05 1.26 -1.21
C GLN A 133 -2.24 1.37 -2.17
N TYR A 134 -3.25 0.53 -2.01
CA TYR A 134 -4.45 0.58 -2.86
C TYR A 134 -5.33 1.79 -2.54
N GLY A 135 -5.39 2.23 -1.28
CA GLY A 135 -6.13 3.45 -0.91
C GLY A 135 -5.58 4.68 -1.62
N LEU A 136 -4.26 4.89 -1.57
CA LEU A 136 -3.60 6.00 -2.27
C LEU A 136 -3.73 5.88 -3.79
N LEU A 137 -3.58 4.67 -4.34
CA LEU A 137 -3.76 4.44 -5.78
C LEU A 137 -5.19 4.78 -6.24
N MET A 138 -6.20 4.40 -5.45
CA MET A 138 -7.60 4.69 -5.75
C MET A 138 -7.89 6.20 -5.73
N VAL A 139 -7.33 6.94 -4.77
CA VAL A 139 -7.43 8.40 -4.75
C VAL A 139 -6.78 9.01 -5.98
N TYR A 140 -5.59 8.53 -6.37
CA TYR A 140 -4.91 8.98 -7.57
C TYR A 140 -5.73 8.73 -8.85
N THR A 141 -6.30 7.54 -9.03
CA THR A 141 -7.09 7.23 -10.23
C THR A 141 -8.36 8.08 -10.31
N ILE A 142 -9.03 8.33 -9.19
CA ILE A 142 -10.18 9.24 -9.13
C ILE A 142 -9.77 10.65 -9.57
N ILE A 143 -8.67 11.18 -9.05
CA ILE A 143 -8.16 12.50 -9.43
C ILE A 143 -7.82 12.53 -10.92
N SER A 144 -7.11 11.53 -11.44
CA SER A 144 -6.73 11.43 -12.85
C SER A 144 -7.95 11.41 -13.78
N ILE A 145 -8.96 10.59 -13.48
CA ILE A 145 -10.21 10.54 -14.27
C ILE A 145 -10.96 11.87 -14.21
N SER A 146 -10.97 12.53 -13.04
CA SER A 146 -11.66 13.81 -12.85
C SER A 146 -11.07 14.93 -13.71
N VAL A 147 -9.76 14.90 -13.94
CA VAL A 147 -9.07 15.87 -14.82
C VAL A 147 -9.47 15.68 -16.28
N VAL A 148 -9.64 14.43 -16.73
CA VAL A 148 -9.98 14.13 -18.13
C VAL A 148 -11.47 14.32 -18.40
N PHE A 149 -12.34 13.84 -17.50
CA PHE A 149 -13.80 13.89 -17.66
C PHE A 149 -14.50 14.25 -16.33
N PRO A 150 -14.68 15.54 -16.01
CA PRO A 150 -15.23 15.96 -14.72
C PRO A 150 -16.68 15.51 -14.50
N MET A 151 -17.47 15.30 -15.57
CA MET A 151 -18.86 14.81 -15.43
C MET A 151 -18.94 13.39 -14.85
N ILE A 152 -17.91 12.54 -15.04
CA ILE A 152 -17.88 11.17 -14.51
C ILE A 152 -17.80 11.16 -12.97
N LEU A 153 -17.39 12.26 -12.35
CA LEU A 153 -17.32 12.40 -10.89
C LEU A 153 -18.67 12.16 -10.21
N ILE A 154 -19.78 12.56 -10.85
CA ILE A 154 -21.13 12.34 -10.33
C ILE A 154 -21.41 10.83 -10.23
N ALA A 155 -21.09 10.06 -11.27
CA ALA A 155 -21.28 8.61 -11.27
C ALA A 155 -20.40 7.92 -10.22
N VAL A 156 -19.14 8.34 -10.07
CA VAL A 156 -18.23 7.83 -9.04
C VAL A 156 -18.74 8.14 -7.63
N ALA A 157 -19.29 9.33 -7.40
CA ALA A 157 -19.86 9.73 -6.11
C ALA A 157 -21.08 8.87 -5.74
N VAL A 158 -21.99 8.63 -6.69
CA VAL A 158 -23.16 7.77 -6.48
C VAL A 158 -22.72 6.32 -6.18
N LEU A 159 -21.78 5.79 -6.96
CA LEU A 159 -21.24 4.44 -6.74
C LEU A 159 -20.52 4.33 -5.38
N GLY A 160 -19.75 5.36 -5.01
CA GLY A 160 -19.06 5.44 -3.72
C GLY A 160 -20.03 5.44 -2.54
N LEU A 161 -21.15 6.16 -2.66
CA LEU A 161 -22.19 6.19 -1.64
C LEU A 161 -22.90 4.83 -1.49
N ILE A 162 -23.20 4.16 -2.61
CA ILE A 162 -23.75 2.79 -2.60
C ILE A 162 -22.76 1.83 -1.93
N CYS A 163 -21.48 1.89 -2.30
CA CYS A 163 -20.44 1.07 -1.71
C CYS A 163 -20.31 1.33 -0.20
N ALA A 164 -20.33 2.59 0.23
CA ALA A 164 -20.28 2.96 1.64
C ALA A 164 -21.49 2.41 2.42
N ALA A 165 -22.70 2.47 1.83
CA ALA A 165 -23.90 1.89 2.43
C ALA A 165 -23.79 0.37 2.60
N VAL A 166 -23.31 -0.33 1.55
CA VAL A 166 -23.07 -1.78 1.60
C VAL A 166 -22.03 -2.12 2.66
N LEU A 167 -20.90 -1.40 2.70
CA LEU A 167 -19.85 -1.59 3.70
C LEU A 167 -20.36 -1.34 5.12
N TYR A 168 -21.19 -0.32 5.32
CA TYR A 168 -21.79 -0.03 6.63
C TYR A 168 -22.66 -1.19 7.12
N ILE A 169 -23.53 -1.73 6.25
CA ILE A 169 -24.38 -2.88 6.56
C ILE A 169 -23.51 -4.12 6.83
N PHE A 170 -22.54 -4.40 5.95
CA PHE A 170 -21.66 -5.56 6.05
C PHE A 170 -20.80 -5.54 7.32
N GLN A 171 -20.25 -4.38 7.69
CA GLN A 171 -19.54 -4.22 8.96
C GLN A 171 -20.47 -4.40 10.17
N GLY A 172 -21.74 -3.99 10.06
CA GLY A 172 -22.78 -4.31 11.04
C GLY A 172 -22.94 -5.82 11.21
N SER A 173 -23.07 -6.55 10.10
CA SER A 173 -23.20 -8.01 10.07
C SER A 173 -21.96 -8.72 10.65
N ILE A 174 -20.74 -8.35 10.25
CA ILE A 174 -19.51 -8.93 10.80
C ILE A 174 -19.42 -8.71 12.31
N ARG A 175 -19.75 -7.51 12.80
CA ARG A 175 -19.69 -7.22 14.24
C ARG A 175 -20.68 -8.07 15.04
N ARG A 176 -21.85 -8.38 14.47
CA ARG A 176 -22.83 -9.29 15.09
C ARG A 176 -22.34 -10.74 15.04
N LEU A 177 -21.80 -11.19 13.91
CA LEU A 177 -21.25 -12.53 13.76
C LEU A 177 -20.07 -12.80 14.70
N LYS A 178 -19.17 -11.82 14.88
CA LYS A 178 -18.04 -11.95 15.82
C LYS A 178 -18.45 -11.96 17.31
N ARG A 179 -19.69 -11.62 17.63
CA ARG A 179 -20.23 -11.62 19.01
C ARG A 179 -20.97 -12.91 19.36
N LEU A 180 -21.33 -13.72 18.37
CA LEU A 180 -21.92 -15.06 18.54
C LEU A 180 -20.80 -16.10 18.63
#